data_AF-A0A5J4TT58-F1
#
_entry.id   AF-A0A5J4TT58-F1
#
_cell.length_a   1.000
_cell.length_b   1.000
_cell.length_c   1.000
_cell.angle_alpha   90.00
_cell.angle_beta   90.00
_cell.angle_gamma   90.00
#
_symmetry.space_group_name_H-M   'P 1'
#
loop_
_entity.id
_entity.type
_entity.pdbx_description
1 polymer ?
#
loop_
_entity_poly.entity_id
_entity_poly.type
_entity_poly.pdbx_seq_one_letter_code
_entity_poly.pdbx_strand_id
1 'polypeptide(L)' 'QKIGLELEKGKGTWHFFIDGVQQLVFVRGINEPVRFYGHIFDGDASFTIVTFKNLPAATTHTFPNEKAVDW' A
#
# COMPACT_ATOMS: atom_id res chain seq x y z
N GLN A 1 13.62 -6.62 4.81
CA GLN A 1 12.53 -5.66 4.97
C GLN A 1 11.29 -6.19 4.26
N LYS A 2 10.13 -6.17 4.92
CA LYS A 2 8.84 -6.55 4.35
C LYS A 2 8.06 -5.29 4.01
N ILE A 3 7.69 -5.16 2.74
CA ILE A 3 6.84 -4.07 2.27
C ILE A 3 5.39 -4.58 2.22
N GLY A 4 4.48 -3.81 2.81
CA GLY A 4 3.04 -4.05 2.76
C GLY A 4 2.33 -2.92 2.03
N LEU A 5 1.25 -3.28 1.35
CA LEU A 5 0.42 -2.37 0.55
C LEU A 5 -1.03 -2.73 0.85
N GLU A 6 -1.83 -1.75 1.25
CA GLU A 6 -3.26 -1.93 1.46
C GLU A 6 -4.04 -0.91 0.64
N LEU A 7 -4.86 -1.40 -0.28
CA LEU A 7 -5.81 -0.60 -1.05
C LEU A 7 -7.20 -0.71 -0.39
N GLU A 8 -7.68 0.39 0.17
CA GLU A 8 -9.05 0.51 0.66
C GLU A 8 -9.93 1.09 -0.45
N LYS A 9 -10.47 0.21 -1.31
CA LYS A 9 -11.26 0.61 -2.49
C LYS A 9 -12.47 1.48 -2.15
N GLY A 10 -13.11 1.25 -0.99
CA GLY A 10 -14.27 2.03 -0.56
C GLY A 10 -13.95 3.52 -0.29
N LYS A 11 -12.71 3.82 0.13
CA LYS A 11 -12.23 5.19 0.34
C LYS A 11 -11.36 5.71 -0.81
N GLY A 12 -10.97 4.85 -1.74
CA GLY A 12 -10.05 5.20 -2.82
C GLY A 12 -8.65 5.56 -2.29
N THR A 13 -8.19 4.88 -1.24
CA THR A 13 -6.90 5.17 -0.58
C THR A 13 -5.95 3.99 -0.60
N TRP A 14 -4.66 4.25 -0.73
CA TRP A 14 -3.59 3.25 -0.70
C TRP A 14 -2.54 3.61 0.35
N HIS A 15 -2.36 2.73 1.34
CA HIS A 15 -1.41 2.87 2.43
C HIS A 15 -0.22 1.91 2.32
N PHE A 16 0.93 2.35 2.81
CA PHE A 16 2.18 1.60 2.82
C PHE A 16 2.53 1.13 4.23
N PHE A 17 3.18 -0.03 4.32
CA PHE A 17 3.68 -0.58 5.57
C PHE A 17 5.14 -0.99 5.40
N ILE A 18 5.99 -0.64 6.36
CA ILE A 18 7.37 -1.11 6.45
C ILE A 18 7.48 -1.98 7.69
N ASP A 19 7.79 -3.27 7.47
CA ASP A 19 7.90 -4.27 8.54
C ASP A 19 6.66 -4.31 9.46
N GLY A 20 5.47 -4.09 8.87
CA GLY A 20 4.18 -4.08 9.57
C GLY A 20 3.76 -2.73 10.16
N VAL A 21 4.61 -1.71 10.10
CA VAL A 21 4.31 -0.36 10.59
C VAL A 21 3.74 0.50 9.46
N GLN A 22 2.51 0.99 9.63
CA GLN A 22 1.87 1.91 8.68
C GLN A 22 2.69 3.20 8.53
N GLN A 23 2.89 3.63 7.28
CA GLN A 23 3.54 4.88 6.95
C GLN A 23 2.53 6.04 6.94
N LEU A 24 2.98 7.22 7.37
CA LEU A 24 2.14 8.43 7.41
C LEU A 24 1.80 8.99 6.03
N VAL A 25 2.55 8.58 5.00
CA VAL A 25 2.30 8.98 3.60
C VAL A 25 1.42 7.92 2.94
N PHE A 26 0.34 8.35 2.31
CA PHE A 26 -0.61 7.49 1.61
C PHE A 26 -1.12 8.17 0.34
N VAL A 27 -1.67 7.38 -0.59
CA VAL A 27 -2.28 7.90 -1.83
C VAL A 27 -3.80 7.96 -1.66
N ARG A 28 -4.45 9.00 -2.20
CA ARG A 28 -5.92 9.16 -2.19
C ARG A 28 -6.46 9.46 -3.58
N GLY A 29 -7.77 9.29 -3.75
CA GLY A 29 -8.47 9.65 -4.99
C GLY A 29 -8.50 8.55 -6.05
N ILE A 30 -8.17 7.30 -5.67
CA ILE A 30 -8.14 6.16 -6.57
C ILE A 30 -9.57 5.67 -6.81
N ASN A 31 -10.15 6.00 -7.95
CA ASN A 31 -11.53 5.64 -8.30
C ASN A 31 -11.61 4.57 -9.40
N GLU A 32 -10.51 4.34 -10.11
CA GLU A 32 -10.41 3.41 -11.23
C GLU A 32 -10.02 1.99 -10.77
N PRO A 33 -10.21 0.96 -11.62
CA PRO A 33 -9.64 -0.37 -11.39
C PRO A 33 -8.11 -0.33 -11.32
N VAL A 34 -7.54 -0.87 -10.23
CA VAL A 34 -6.09 -0.91 -10.00
C VAL A 34 -5.50 -2.28 -10.35
N ARG A 35 -4.28 -2.28 -10.89
CA ARG A 35 -3.41 -3.47 -11.02
C ARG A 35 -2.17 -3.28 -10.15
N PHE A 36 -1.77 -4.33 -9.44
CA PHE A 36 -0.55 -4.32 -8.64
C PHE A 36 0.64 -4.71 -9.53
N TYR A 37 1.67 -3.87 -9.54
CA TYR A 37 2.92 -4.09 -10.27
C TYR A 37 4.11 -4.09 -9.30
N GLY A 38 5.09 -4.94 -9.56
CA GLY A 38 6.40 -4.90 -8.91
C GLY A 38 7.46 -4.49 -9.93
N HIS A 39 8.37 -3.62 -9.53
CA HIS A 39 9.51 -3.20 -10.34
C HIS A 39 10.80 -3.42 -9.57
N ILE A 40 11.81 -3.96 -10.23
CA ILE A 40 13.15 -4.19 -9.70
C ILE A 40 14.13 -3.49 -10.63
N PHE A 41 15.03 -2.68 -10.06
CA PHE A 41 15.99 -1.90 -10.85
C PHE A 41 17.34 -2.61 -11.00
N ASP A 42 17.87 -3.17 -9.90
CA ASP A 42 19.20 -3.75 -9.87
C ASP A 42 19.25 -5.16 -10.48
N GLY A 43 20.37 -5.50 -11.11
CA GLY A 43 20.66 -6.87 -11.56
C GLY A 43 20.68 -7.84 -10.38
N ASP A 44 20.18 -9.05 -10.61
CA ASP A 44 20.05 -10.13 -9.61
C ASP A 44 19.14 -9.85 -8.40
N ALA A 45 18.50 -8.68 -8.34
CA ALA A 45 17.53 -8.41 -7.31
C ALA A 45 16.24 -9.21 -7.53
N SER A 46 15.65 -9.66 -6.43
CA SER A 46 14.40 -10.43 -6.43
C SER A 46 13.57 -10.06 -5.20
N PHE A 47 12.27 -10.27 -5.30
CA PHE A 47 11.38 -10.24 -4.15
C PHE A 47 10.42 -11.42 -4.20
N THR A 48 9.88 -11.77 -3.04
CA THR A 48 8.85 -12.81 -2.92
C THR A 48 7.56 -12.18 -2.43
N ILE A 49 6.45 -12.48 -3.12
CA ILE A 49 5.11 -12.13 -2.63
C ILE A 49 4.76 -13.08 -1.50
N VAL A 50 4.85 -12.61 -0.26
CA VAL A 50 4.56 -13.43 0.94
C VAL A 50 3.06 -13.65 1.13
N THR A 51 2.23 -12.66 0.77
CA THR A 51 0.77 -12.74 0.92
C THR A 51 0.10 -11.78 -0.07
N PHE A 52 -0.93 -12.26 -0.76
CA PHE A 52 -1.83 -11.44 -1.56
C PHE A 52 -3.26 -11.92 -1.31
N LYS A 53 -4.06 -11.13 -0.59
CA LYS A 53 -5.41 -11.51 -0.17
C LYS A 53 -6.31 -10.29 0.01
N ASN A 54 -7.61 -10.50 -0.12
CA ASN A 54 -8.60 -9.52 0.33
C ASN A 54 -8.70 -9.57 1.85
N LEU A 55 -8.78 -8.40 2.48
CA LEU A 55 -8.97 -8.26 3.91
C LEU A 55 -10.45 -8.03 4.22
N PRO A 56 -11.00 -8.62 5.30
CA PRO A 56 -12.41 -8.44 5.67
C PRO A 56 -12.69 -7.04 6.24
N ALA A 57 -11.67 -6.36 6.74
CA ALA A 57 -11.72 -4.99 7.24
C ALA A 57 -10.37 -4.31 6.98
N ALA A 58 -10.38 -2.97 6.88
CA ALA A 58 -9.16 -2.19 6.76
C ALA A 58 -8.29 -2.36 8.01
N THR A 59 -6.97 -2.47 7.83
CA THR A 59 -6.01 -2.49 8.94
C THR A 59 -5.35 -1.14 9.14
N THR A 60 -5.72 -0.15 8.33
CA THR A 60 -5.20 1.20 8.40
C THR A 60 -5.82 1.99 9.56
N HIS A 61 -5.00 2.85 10.15
CA HIS A 61 -5.40 3.82 11.16
C HIS A 61 -5.21 5.22 10.62
N THR A 62 -6.03 6.17 11.08
CA THR A 62 -5.87 7.58 10.73
C THR A 62 -4.98 8.27 11.75
N PHE A 63 -3.93 8.94 11.29
CA PHE A 63 -3.04 9.76 12.11
C PHE A 63 -3.25 11.27 11.87
N PRO A 64 -3.11 12.13 12.89
CA PRO A 64 -3.27 13.59 12.73
C PRO A 64 -2.27 14.25 11.77
N ASN A 65 -1.12 13.62 11.53
CA ASN A 65 -0.01 14.14 10.73
C ASN A 65 0.22 13.35 9.43
N GLU A 66 -0.81 12.66 8.94
CA GLU A 66 -0.75 11.99 7.65
C GLU A 66 -0.56 12.98 6.50
N LYS A 67 0.07 12.50 5.43
CA LYS A 67 0.29 13.24 4.21
C LYS A 67 -0.31 12.46 3.05
N ALA A 68 -1.41 12.98 2.53
CA ALA A 68 -2.02 12.43 1.32
C ALA A 68 -1.26 12.92 0.07
N VAL A 69 -1.03 11.99 -0.85
CA VAL A 69 -0.61 12.26 -2.22
C VAL A 69 -1.81 12.00 -3.12
N ASP A 70 -2.13 12.94 -4.01
CA ASP A 70 -3.22 12.77 -4.97
C ASP A 70 -2.79 11.78 -6.07
N TRP A 71 -3.70 10.88 -6.43
CA TRP A 71 -3.55 9.92 -7.52
C TRP A 71 -3.48 10.60 -8.90
#